data_AF-A0A9N9QUL1-F1
#
_entry.id   AF-A0A9N9QUL1-F1
#
_cell.length_a   1.000
_cell.length_b   1.000
_cell.length_c   1.000
_cell.angle_alpha   90.00
_cell.angle_beta   90.00
_cell.angle_gamma   90.00
#
_symmetry.space_group_name_H-M   'P 1'
#
loop_
_entity.id
_entity.type
_entity.pdbx_description
1 polymer ?
#
loop_
_entity_poly.entity_id
_entity_poly.type
_entity_poly.pdbx_seq_one_letter_code
_entity_poly.pdbx_strand_id
1 'polypeptide(L)'
;MDNRMNEGNDHEHNSSIFVTNFQNGETVNYPLVLIKGFITRGNSNNQEQLICTVSNDGIKYKSQWNVYNGEFKVLVELTKSYNTIDLDFKGQKKTLLLEYSPRNTNLRVTPVYIICQGHDGCFQSPLDVDCSVESACSKISLGAKLIQSITAEKLFESGIGRKTFQLEHEVDPKKPECIIFRSNLNVNKARKMKQAELWTHFGRELMLSELGSNERKFLGFISCTRFKGTDIDKPMTHDEIVSLTEAYAALGGGGLALFGTACLYTWPTSVDEVIPKFLDSTPINSRRFMDDSGYRGTVGGCFATTLGSVFHELGHTFDLGHTKDGIMGRGFDNIDRVFIVGEKKSSLVKDNMNNYSGKPVQHSTVSLQRNISVTMNVAEPLRVLGPRSKTTLGNFASMSKSDIVRRSPNVTPITRPSSVYSNITNKFSDSKKNINRINGNDPIYWTRNCAVLLSYHRWFNNEYGRERQAITRYLKFDKNKMMIISTAGIRIVEVRDESNGMVLDSYEFTDLLPEKRFLVPFTFSPKSKVLTIVVEDDLGNVLKQSFSY
;
A
#
# COMPACT_ATOMS: atom_id res chain seq x y z
N MET A 1 -15.76 -36.06 67.16
CA MET A 1 -16.66 -35.15 66.40
C MET A 1 -15.76 -34.39 65.46
N ASP A 2 -15.75 -34.85 64.21
CA ASP A 2 -14.71 -34.54 63.24
C ASP A 2 -14.90 -33.19 62.57
N ASN A 3 -13.78 -32.49 62.43
CA ASN A 3 -13.58 -31.38 61.51
C ASN A 3 -13.81 -31.83 60.07
N ARG A 4 -14.70 -31.17 59.34
CA ARG A 4 -14.60 -31.06 57.88
C ARG A 4 -14.67 -29.60 57.48
N MET A 5 -13.47 -29.08 57.18
CA MET A 5 -13.31 -27.88 56.37
C MET A 5 -13.95 -28.12 55.01
N ASN A 6 -14.76 -27.16 54.60
CA ASN A 6 -15.39 -27.10 53.29
C ASN A 6 -14.32 -26.61 52.30
N GLU A 7 -13.65 -27.52 51.61
CA GLU A 7 -12.80 -27.18 50.46
C GLU A 7 -13.71 -26.64 49.35
N GLY A 8 -13.77 -25.32 49.21
CA GLY A 8 -14.30 -24.68 48.03
C GLY A 8 -13.40 -25.00 46.84
N ASN A 9 -13.94 -25.70 45.85
CA ASN A 9 -13.33 -25.86 44.53
C ASN A 9 -13.20 -24.48 43.86
N ASP A 10 -12.09 -23.78 44.11
CA ASP A 10 -11.59 -22.75 43.21
C ASP A 10 -11.00 -23.46 41.98
N HIS A 11 -11.88 -23.79 41.02
CA HIS A 11 -11.42 -23.98 39.65
C HIS A 11 -10.98 -22.61 39.12
N GLU A 12 -9.72 -22.24 39.37
CA GLU A 12 -8.97 -21.24 38.60
C GLU A 12 -9.12 -21.58 37.12
N HIS A 13 -10.06 -20.94 36.45
CA HIS A 13 -10.13 -20.95 35.00
C HIS A 13 -8.93 -20.13 34.49
N ASN A 14 -7.81 -20.81 34.27
CA ASN A 14 -6.59 -20.27 33.66
C ASN A 14 -6.93 -19.66 32.28
N SER A 15 -7.26 -18.38 32.25
CA SER A 15 -7.25 -17.62 31.01
C SER A 15 -5.81 -17.51 30.53
N SER A 16 -5.56 -17.60 29.22
CA SER A 16 -4.20 -17.44 28.66
C SER A 16 -4.25 -16.52 27.46
N ILE A 17 -3.31 -15.57 27.40
CA ILE A 17 -3.18 -14.60 26.30
C ILE A 17 -2.28 -15.21 25.23
N PHE A 18 -2.80 -15.37 24.01
CA PHE A 18 -2.08 -15.86 22.85
C PHE A 18 -1.94 -14.76 21.80
N VAL A 19 -0.70 -14.42 21.45
CA VAL A 19 -0.38 -13.56 20.31
C VAL A 19 -0.26 -14.44 19.07
N THR A 20 -0.93 -14.06 17.98
CA THR A 20 -1.05 -14.91 16.78
C THR A 20 -0.12 -14.51 15.64
N ASN A 21 0.27 -13.24 15.57
CA ASN A 21 0.96 -12.70 14.41
C ASN A 21 2.42 -12.26 14.66
N PHE A 22 2.91 -12.41 15.90
CA PHE A 22 4.30 -12.14 16.25
C PHE A 22 4.89 -13.23 17.13
N GLN A 23 6.17 -13.50 16.90
CA GLN A 23 6.98 -14.39 17.74
C GLN A 23 7.84 -13.57 18.71
N ASN A 24 8.18 -14.17 19.85
CA ASN A 24 9.06 -13.52 20.81
C ASN A 24 10.49 -13.43 20.27
N GLY A 25 11.05 -12.22 20.29
CA GLY A 25 12.36 -11.91 19.72
C GLY A 25 12.33 -11.66 18.20
N GLU A 26 11.15 -11.51 17.60
CA GLU A 26 11.03 -11.17 16.17
C GLU A 26 11.52 -9.75 15.89
N THR A 27 12.30 -9.60 14.82
CA THR A 27 12.74 -8.29 14.32
C THR A 27 11.75 -7.76 13.29
N VAL A 28 11.30 -6.52 13.47
CA VAL A 28 10.40 -5.80 12.56
C VAL A 28 11.09 -4.58 11.96
N ASN A 29 10.66 -4.16 10.77
CA ASN A 29 11.30 -3.06 10.04
C ASN A 29 10.45 -1.79 9.90
N TYR A 30 9.43 -1.65 10.74
CA TYR A 30 8.52 -0.51 10.77
C TYR A 30 8.09 -0.22 12.22
N PRO A 31 7.84 1.05 12.59
CA PRO A 31 7.67 1.47 13.98
C PRO A 31 6.31 1.13 14.55
N LEU A 32 5.21 1.23 13.78
CA LEU A 32 3.86 0.99 14.30
C LEU A 32 3.43 -0.46 14.02
N VAL A 33 3.37 -1.31 15.03
CA VAL A 33 2.95 -2.71 14.88
C VAL A 33 1.51 -2.93 15.34
N LEU A 34 0.79 -3.80 14.65
CA LEU A 34 -0.56 -4.24 15.02
C LEU A 34 -0.48 -5.66 15.58
N ILE A 35 -0.50 -5.79 16.90
CA ILE A 35 -0.47 -7.08 17.59
C ILE A 35 -1.89 -7.64 17.65
N LYS A 36 -2.05 -8.87 17.18
CA LYS A 36 -3.33 -9.59 17.18
C LYS A 36 -3.22 -10.82 18.06
N GLY A 37 -4.33 -11.20 18.67
CA GLY A 37 -4.36 -12.39 19.49
C GLY A 37 -5.73 -12.74 20.02
N PHE A 38 -5.76 -13.81 20.81
CA PHE A 38 -6.95 -14.28 21.50
C PHE A 38 -6.66 -14.66 22.94
N ILE A 39 -7.70 -14.65 23.77
CA ILE A 39 -7.69 -15.03 25.17
C ILE A 39 -8.55 -16.28 25.32
N THR A 40 -7.94 -17.39 25.73
CA THR A 40 -8.69 -18.64 25.94
C THR A 40 -9.39 -18.60 27.30
N ARG A 41 -10.72 -18.68 27.33
CA ARG A 41 -11.56 -18.93 28.52
C ARG A 41 -11.46 -17.92 29.68
N GLY A 42 -12.41 -17.01 29.66
CA GLY A 42 -13.17 -16.49 30.79
C GLY A 42 -14.44 -15.89 30.17
N ASN A 43 -15.60 -15.90 30.83
CA ASN A 43 -16.76 -15.13 30.35
C ASN A 43 -16.31 -13.67 30.21
N SER A 44 -15.85 -13.32 29.02
CA SER A 44 -15.33 -12.01 28.70
C SER A 44 -16.59 -11.24 28.41
N ASN A 45 -17.18 -10.65 29.45
CA ASN A 45 -18.15 -9.62 29.22
C ASN A 45 -17.44 -8.59 28.32
N ASN A 46 -18.07 -8.16 27.22
CA ASN A 46 -17.50 -7.24 26.21
C ASN A 46 -17.17 -5.83 26.77
N GLN A 47 -17.00 -5.71 28.08
CA GLN A 47 -16.68 -4.50 28.85
C GLN A 47 -15.25 -4.52 29.40
N GLU A 48 -14.55 -5.66 29.34
CA GLU A 48 -13.20 -5.78 29.91
C GLU A 48 -12.12 -5.40 28.91
N GLN A 49 -11.10 -4.71 29.41
CA GLN A 49 -10.02 -4.16 28.60
C GLN A 49 -8.70 -4.88 28.89
N LEU A 50 -7.96 -5.15 27.82
CA LEU A 50 -6.57 -5.56 27.84
C LEU A 50 -5.69 -4.35 28.13
N ILE A 51 -4.81 -4.47 29.11
CA ILE A 51 -3.80 -3.46 29.40
C ILE A 51 -2.53 -3.83 28.65
N CYS A 52 -2.05 -2.92 27.80
CA CYS A 52 -0.75 -3.05 27.14
C CYS A 52 0.24 -2.08 27.80
N THR A 53 1.37 -2.59 28.28
CA THR A 53 2.47 -1.76 28.79
C THR A 53 3.69 -1.96 27.91
N VAL A 54 4.16 -0.89 27.28
CA VAL A 54 5.35 -0.89 26.43
C VAL A 54 6.48 -0.27 27.23
N SER A 55 7.58 -1.00 27.37
CA SER A 55 8.79 -0.54 28.04
C SER A 55 9.93 -0.45 27.04
N ASN A 56 10.51 0.74 26.90
CA ASN A 56 11.74 0.97 26.14
C ASN A 56 12.69 1.87 26.94
N ASP A 57 13.94 1.47 27.10
CA ASP A 57 15.00 2.26 27.76
C ASP A 57 14.58 2.89 29.11
N GLY A 58 13.75 2.20 29.88
CA GLY A 58 13.25 2.64 31.20
C GLY A 58 11.98 3.51 31.15
N ILE A 59 11.55 3.97 29.98
CA ILE A 59 10.26 4.66 29.81
C ILE A 59 9.15 3.63 29.62
N LYS A 60 8.03 3.82 30.32
CA LYS A 60 6.86 2.95 30.23
C LYS A 60 5.63 3.71 29.76
N TYR A 61 5.00 3.20 28.72
CA TYR A 61 3.73 3.69 28.21
C TYR A 61 2.66 2.63 28.43
N LYS A 62 1.48 3.04 28.90
CA LYS A 62 0.37 2.14 29.20
C LYS A 62 -0.85 2.57 28.42
N SER A 63 -1.48 1.62 27.73
CA SER A 63 -2.71 1.82 26.94
C SER A 63 -3.73 0.72 27.24
N GLN A 64 -5.00 1.00 26.94
CA GLN A 64 -6.13 0.11 27.19
C GLN A 64 -6.82 -0.24 25.87
N TRP A 65 -7.09 -1.53 25.67
CA TRP A 65 -7.60 -2.07 24.42
C TRP A 65 -8.82 -2.94 24.66
N ASN A 66 -9.81 -2.84 23.77
CA ASN A 66 -11.02 -3.63 23.88
C ASN A 66 -10.74 -5.09 23.52
N VAL A 67 -11.36 -5.99 24.27
CA VAL A 67 -11.41 -7.43 23.96
C VAL A 67 -12.83 -7.78 23.59
N TYR A 68 -13.04 -8.49 22.48
CA TYR A 68 -14.36 -8.91 22.03
C TYR A 68 -14.35 -10.36 21.60
N ASN A 69 -15.25 -11.19 22.15
CA ASN A 69 -15.27 -12.64 21.92
C ASN A 69 -13.89 -13.31 22.13
N GLY A 70 -13.11 -12.79 23.08
CA GLY A 70 -11.74 -13.24 23.36
C GLY A 70 -10.69 -12.71 22.39
N GLU A 71 -11.04 -12.06 21.27
CA GLU A 71 -10.09 -11.45 20.35
C GLU A 71 -9.65 -10.06 20.81
N PHE A 72 -8.37 -9.75 20.59
CA PHE A 72 -7.81 -8.41 20.81
C PHE A 72 -6.93 -7.97 19.65
N LYS A 73 -6.87 -6.65 19.46
CA LYS A 73 -6.01 -5.97 18.50
C LYS A 73 -5.41 -4.75 19.18
N VAL A 74 -4.09 -4.63 19.15
CA VAL A 74 -3.33 -3.61 19.88
C VAL A 74 -2.36 -2.93 18.92
N LEU A 75 -2.41 -1.60 18.82
CA LEU A 75 -1.38 -0.84 18.13
C LEU A 75 -0.28 -0.46 19.13
N VAL A 76 0.96 -0.73 18.75
CA VAL A 76 2.14 -0.37 19.54
C VAL A 76 3.11 0.40 18.66
N GLU A 77 3.46 1.60 19.08
CA GLU A 77 4.56 2.35 18.48
C GLU A 77 5.89 1.93 19.14
N LEU A 78 6.79 1.40 18.32
CA LEU A 78 8.08 0.88 18.72
C LEU A 78 9.15 1.95 18.57
N THR A 79 10.09 1.89 19.50
CA THR A 79 11.33 2.64 19.49
C THR A 79 12.43 1.79 18.86
N LYS A 80 13.46 2.40 18.26
CA LYS A 80 14.57 1.63 17.67
C LYS A 80 15.21 0.75 18.73
N SER A 81 15.64 -0.45 18.36
CA SER A 81 16.13 -1.51 19.26
C SER A 81 15.00 -2.32 19.92
N TYR A 82 15.29 -2.93 21.07
CA TYR A 82 14.41 -3.85 21.78
C TYR A 82 13.29 -3.13 22.53
N ASN A 83 12.05 -3.58 22.32
CA ASN A 83 10.86 -3.11 22.99
C ASN A 83 10.24 -4.28 23.76
N THR A 84 10.00 -4.11 25.05
CA THR A 84 9.30 -5.10 25.88
C THR A 84 7.83 -4.73 25.98
N ILE A 85 6.95 -5.62 25.54
CA ILE A 85 5.51 -5.38 25.49
C ILE A 85 4.82 -6.37 26.44
N ASP A 86 4.27 -5.86 27.53
CA ASP A 86 3.54 -6.64 28.52
C ASP A 86 2.03 -6.48 28.31
N LEU A 87 1.37 -7.59 27.99
CA LEU A 87 -0.09 -7.69 27.87
C LEU A 87 -0.65 -8.26 29.16
N ASP A 88 -1.56 -7.54 29.82
CA ASP A 88 -2.23 -7.94 31.05
C ASP A 88 -3.75 -7.95 30.87
N PHE A 89 -4.37 -9.11 31.09
CA PHE A 89 -5.82 -9.27 31.13
C PHE A 89 -6.21 -10.04 32.39
N LYS A 90 -6.87 -9.37 33.34
CA LYS A 90 -7.33 -9.96 34.61
C LYS A 90 -6.21 -10.68 35.39
N GLY A 91 -5.00 -10.11 35.40
CA GLY A 91 -3.86 -10.69 36.12
C GLY A 91 -3.10 -11.76 35.33
N GLN A 92 -3.61 -12.19 34.17
CA GLN A 92 -2.88 -13.03 33.24
C GLN A 92 -1.96 -12.16 32.41
N LYS A 93 -0.67 -12.52 32.39
CA LYS A 93 0.37 -11.72 31.75
C LYS A 93 1.04 -12.47 30.61
N LYS A 94 1.28 -11.76 29.51
CA LYS A 94 2.09 -12.23 28.40
C LYS A 94 3.06 -11.14 28.00
N THR A 95 4.35 -11.45 28.11
CA THR A 95 5.42 -10.58 27.62
C THR A 95 5.81 -10.98 26.20
N LEU A 96 5.98 -9.99 25.34
CA LEU A 96 6.49 -10.10 23.98
C LEU A 96 7.68 -9.15 23.82
N LEU A 97 8.82 -9.69 23.41
CA LEU A 97 9.98 -8.90 23.02
C LEU A 97 9.99 -8.71 21.51
N LEU A 98 10.04 -7.47 21.03
CA LEU A 98 10.21 -7.14 19.60
C LEU A 98 11.42 -6.24 19.40
N GLU A 99 12.20 -6.51 18.37
CA GLU A 99 13.29 -5.61 17.95
C GLU A 99 12.83 -4.78 16.75
N TYR A 100 12.86 -3.45 16.86
CA TYR A 100 12.62 -2.58 15.71
C TYR A 100 13.95 -2.13 15.10
N SER A 101 14.20 -2.60 13.87
CA SER A 101 15.38 -2.26 13.07
C SER A 101 14.94 -1.88 11.65
N PRO A 102 14.93 -0.58 11.29
CA PRO A 102 14.59 -0.16 9.93
C PRO A 102 15.46 -0.82 8.87
N ARG A 103 14.94 -0.98 7.65
CA ARG A 103 15.70 -1.55 6.54
C ARG A 103 16.89 -0.66 6.16
N ASN A 104 17.92 -1.28 5.61
CA ASN A 104 19.04 -0.58 5.00
C ASN A 104 18.72 -0.32 3.52
N THR A 105 18.17 0.85 3.23
CA THR A 105 17.82 1.29 1.88
C THR A 105 17.78 2.81 1.79
N ASN A 106 17.95 3.34 0.57
CA ASN A 106 17.70 4.75 0.29
C ASN A 106 16.27 5.00 -0.24
N LEU A 107 15.52 3.95 -0.56
CA LEU A 107 14.15 4.06 -1.07
C LEU A 107 13.18 4.43 0.05
N ARG A 108 12.47 5.54 -0.10
CA ARG A 108 11.62 6.10 0.95
C ARG A 108 10.35 6.75 0.44
N VAL A 109 9.25 6.49 1.14
CA VAL A 109 7.99 7.20 0.95
C VAL A 109 8.00 8.43 1.86
N THR A 110 7.75 9.59 1.29
CA THR A 110 7.80 10.87 1.98
C THR A 110 6.40 11.47 2.04
N PRO A 111 5.77 11.48 3.22
CA PRO A 111 4.55 12.26 3.44
C PRO A 111 4.83 13.75 3.30
N VAL A 112 3.99 14.45 2.53
CA VAL A 112 4.16 15.87 2.23
C VAL A 112 2.84 16.61 2.37
N TYR A 113 2.84 17.70 3.13
CA TYR A 113 1.73 18.64 3.21
C TYR A 113 2.01 19.86 2.33
N ILE A 114 1.22 20.00 1.26
CA ILE A 114 1.43 20.98 0.20
C ILE A 114 0.61 22.25 0.48
N ILE A 115 1.31 23.35 0.76
CA ILE A 115 0.72 24.67 0.98
C ILE A 115 0.86 25.50 -0.29
N CYS A 116 -0.27 25.78 -0.95
CA CYS A 116 -0.33 26.64 -2.13
C CYS A 116 0.00 28.09 -1.78
N GLN A 117 0.56 28.83 -2.72
CA GLN A 117 0.83 30.25 -2.58
C GLN A 117 -0.46 31.02 -2.27
N GLY A 118 -0.44 31.83 -1.21
CA GLY A 118 -1.58 32.62 -0.75
C GLY A 118 -2.60 31.83 0.09
N HIS A 119 -2.30 30.59 0.48
CA HIS A 119 -3.08 29.83 1.46
C HIS A 119 -2.43 29.92 2.85
N ASP A 120 -3.24 29.95 3.91
CA ASP A 120 -2.79 29.97 5.30
C ASP A 120 -2.24 28.60 5.77
N GLY A 121 -2.60 27.54 5.06
CA GLY A 121 -2.20 26.17 5.38
C GLY A 121 -3.21 25.42 6.24
N CYS A 122 -4.30 26.04 6.66
CA CYS A 122 -5.34 25.36 7.44
C CYS A 122 -6.27 24.56 6.53
N PHE A 123 -6.46 23.26 6.80
CA PHE A 123 -7.40 22.44 6.03
C PHE A 123 -8.85 22.70 6.47
N GLN A 124 -9.82 22.33 5.63
CA GLN A 124 -11.24 22.50 5.99
C GLN A 124 -11.65 21.58 7.13
N SER A 125 -12.28 22.12 8.17
CA SER A 125 -12.73 21.37 9.34
C SER A 125 -13.94 22.02 10.04
N PRO A 126 -14.65 21.27 10.90
CA PRO A 126 -15.55 21.84 11.91
C PRO A 126 -14.84 22.78 12.89
N LEU A 127 -15.58 23.70 13.52
CA LEU A 127 -15.03 24.73 14.41
C LEU A 127 -14.28 24.18 15.64
N ASP A 128 -14.65 22.98 16.09
CA ASP A 128 -14.13 22.28 17.26
C ASP A 128 -12.95 21.36 16.93
N VAL A 129 -12.55 21.25 15.66
CA VAL A 129 -11.46 20.38 15.21
C VAL A 129 -10.26 21.23 14.81
N ASP A 130 -9.10 20.93 15.38
CA ASP A 130 -7.85 21.60 15.01
C ASP A 130 -7.49 21.33 13.54
N CYS A 131 -7.40 22.41 12.76
CA CYS A 131 -7.05 22.40 11.35
C CYS A 131 -5.69 23.03 11.03
N SER A 132 -4.86 23.24 12.04
CA SER A 132 -3.50 23.76 11.90
C SER A 132 -2.63 22.91 10.97
N VAL A 133 -1.52 23.50 10.53
CA VAL A 133 -0.50 22.81 9.72
C VAL A 133 0.11 21.65 10.51
N GLU A 134 0.29 21.83 11.81
CA GLU A 134 0.80 20.84 12.76
C GLU A 134 -0.17 19.66 12.86
N SER A 135 -1.46 19.92 13.07
CA SER A 135 -2.52 18.91 13.06
C SER A 135 -2.55 18.13 11.74
N ALA A 136 -2.43 18.82 10.60
CA ALA A 136 -2.37 18.17 9.29
C ALA A 136 -1.18 17.20 9.19
N CYS A 137 0.00 17.67 9.56
CA CYS A 137 1.23 16.86 9.52
C CYS A 137 1.14 15.64 10.44
N SER A 138 0.63 15.79 11.66
CA SER A 138 0.44 14.67 12.60
C SER A 138 -0.53 13.62 12.05
N LYS A 139 -1.67 14.05 11.49
CA LYS A 139 -2.67 13.14 10.88
C LYS A 139 -2.08 12.39 9.69
N ILE A 140 -1.38 13.09 8.81
CA ILE A 140 -0.75 12.50 7.61
C ILE A 140 0.33 11.50 8.02
N SER A 141 1.17 11.85 9.00
CA SER A 141 2.26 10.99 9.48
C SER A 141 1.71 9.70 10.10
N LEU A 142 0.71 9.81 10.96
CA LEU A 142 0.06 8.64 11.57
C LEU A 142 -0.65 7.79 10.52
N GLY A 143 -1.36 8.39 9.57
CA GLY A 143 -2.00 7.63 8.48
C GLY A 143 -1.00 6.89 7.61
N ALA A 144 0.17 7.47 7.33
CA ALA A 144 1.25 6.80 6.62
C ALA A 144 1.80 5.59 7.40
N LYS A 145 2.00 5.73 8.72
CA LYS A 145 2.38 4.62 9.62
C LYS A 145 1.31 3.53 9.64
N LEU A 146 0.02 3.88 9.75
CA LEU A 146 -1.09 2.91 9.72
C LEU A 146 -1.08 2.11 8.41
N ILE A 147 -0.94 2.78 7.26
CA ILE A 147 -0.85 2.11 5.95
C ILE A 147 0.37 1.19 5.89
N GLN A 148 1.52 1.63 6.42
CA GLN A 148 2.72 0.81 6.50
C GLN A 148 2.50 -0.46 7.35
N SER A 149 1.81 -0.34 8.49
CA SER A 149 1.41 -1.47 9.36
C SER A 149 0.47 -2.43 8.65
N ILE A 150 -0.58 -1.92 8.00
CA ILE A 150 -1.56 -2.73 7.26
C ILE A 150 -0.86 -3.47 6.13
N THR A 151 0.03 -2.79 5.41
CA THR A 151 0.79 -3.39 4.31
C THR A 151 1.61 -4.59 4.80
N ALA A 152 2.36 -4.42 5.90
CA ALA A 152 3.15 -5.48 6.50
C ALA A 152 2.30 -6.67 6.96
N GLU A 153 1.17 -6.39 7.61
CA GLU A 153 0.27 -7.41 8.12
C GLU A 153 -0.43 -8.18 7.00
N LYS A 154 -0.93 -7.49 5.97
CA LYS A 154 -1.62 -8.13 4.85
C LYS A 154 -0.70 -8.93 3.94
N LEU A 155 0.58 -8.56 3.84
CA LEU A 155 1.58 -9.40 3.17
C LEU A 155 1.95 -10.63 4.02
N PHE A 156 2.07 -10.48 5.34
CA PHE A 156 2.28 -11.62 6.25
C PHE A 156 1.12 -12.63 6.17
N GLU A 157 -0.13 -12.16 6.26
CA GLU A 157 -1.34 -12.99 6.14
C GLU A 157 -1.44 -13.71 4.78
N SER A 158 -0.84 -13.15 3.72
CA SER A 158 -0.79 -13.78 2.39
C SER A 158 0.27 -14.89 2.27
N GLY A 159 1.09 -15.10 3.31
CA GLY A 159 2.17 -16.11 3.32
C GLY A 159 3.47 -15.67 2.66
N ILE A 160 3.61 -14.37 2.35
CA ILE A 160 4.77 -13.79 1.64
C ILE A 160 5.82 -13.20 2.59
N GLY A 161 5.49 -13.17 3.88
CA GLY A 161 6.30 -12.58 4.93
C GLY A 161 5.93 -11.12 5.21
N ARG A 162 6.47 -10.61 6.31
CA ARG A 162 6.15 -9.29 6.86
C ARG A 162 7.03 -8.22 6.21
N LYS A 163 6.61 -7.72 5.04
CA LYS A 163 7.33 -6.70 4.27
C LYS A 163 6.51 -5.43 4.13
N THR A 164 7.16 -4.28 4.08
CA THR A 164 6.50 -2.99 3.84
C THR A 164 7.49 -1.96 3.30
N PHE A 165 6.98 -0.84 2.82
CA PHE A 165 7.81 0.31 2.41
C PHE A 165 8.37 1.05 3.63
N GLN A 166 9.40 1.87 3.43
CA GLN A 166 10.04 2.64 4.51
C GLN A 166 9.69 4.13 4.38
N LEU A 167 9.47 4.81 5.50
CA LEU A 167 9.13 6.24 5.54
C LEU A 167 10.39 7.12 5.58
N GLU A 168 10.27 8.37 5.11
CA GLU A 168 11.40 9.35 5.08
C GLU A 168 12.12 9.47 6.42
N HIS A 169 11.38 9.68 7.51
CA HIS A 169 11.95 9.84 8.86
C HIS A 169 12.68 8.59 9.36
N GLU A 170 12.34 7.40 8.85
CA GLU A 170 13.00 6.15 9.22
C GLU A 170 14.35 5.99 8.53
N VAL A 171 14.52 6.59 7.34
CA VAL A 171 15.78 6.62 6.58
C VAL A 171 16.68 7.78 7.02
N ASP A 172 16.11 8.98 7.16
CA ASP A 172 16.79 10.17 7.69
C ASP A 172 16.04 10.70 8.92
N PRO A 173 16.47 10.32 10.14
CA PRO A 173 15.84 10.78 11.39
C PRO A 173 15.87 12.29 11.61
N LYS A 174 16.66 13.05 10.84
CA LYS A 174 16.69 14.51 10.91
C LYS A 174 15.51 15.16 10.18
N LYS A 175 14.84 14.43 9.29
CA LYS A 175 13.67 14.91 8.55
C LYS A 175 12.41 14.71 9.41
N PRO A 176 11.42 15.61 9.32
CA PRO A 176 10.14 15.39 9.99
C PRO A 176 9.38 14.22 9.36
N GLU A 177 8.42 13.65 10.09
CA GLU A 177 7.58 12.56 9.58
C GLU A 177 6.69 12.98 8.41
N CYS A 178 6.28 14.25 8.38
CA CYS A 178 5.60 14.88 7.25
C CYS A 178 6.29 16.21 6.91
N ILE A 179 6.70 16.37 5.66
CA ILE A 179 7.40 17.56 5.18
C ILE A 179 6.37 18.61 4.74
N ILE A 180 6.51 19.84 5.23
CA ILE A 180 5.74 20.98 4.73
C ILE A 180 6.39 21.46 3.43
N PHE A 181 5.65 21.41 2.33
CA PHE A 181 6.10 21.89 1.03
C PHE A 181 5.30 23.13 0.61
N ARG A 182 5.98 24.26 0.42
CA ARG A 182 5.35 25.50 -0.04
C ARG A 182 5.45 25.58 -1.55
N SER A 183 4.30 25.46 -2.22
CA SER A 183 4.18 25.50 -3.68
C SER A 183 4.06 26.94 -4.17
N ASN A 184 4.60 27.20 -5.37
CA ASN A 184 4.40 28.45 -6.10
C ASN A 184 3.03 28.53 -6.78
N LEU A 185 2.23 27.46 -6.76
CA LEU A 185 0.89 27.45 -7.32
C LEU A 185 -0.04 28.33 -6.48
N ASN A 186 -0.61 29.37 -7.08
CA ASN A 186 -1.62 30.20 -6.42
C ASN A 186 -2.87 29.40 -6.06
N VAL A 187 -3.38 29.58 -4.84
CA VAL A 187 -4.57 28.89 -4.32
C VAL A 187 -5.81 29.00 -5.21
N ASN A 188 -6.09 30.18 -5.77
CA ASN A 188 -7.27 30.39 -6.62
C ASN A 188 -7.16 29.65 -7.95
N LYS A 189 -5.92 29.42 -8.42
CA LYS A 189 -5.65 28.60 -9.60
C LYS A 189 -5.77 27.12 -9.26
N ALA A 190 -5.17 26.67 -8.16
CA ALA A 190 -5.27 25.29 -7.69
C ALA A 190 -6.73 24.82 -7.55
N ARG A 191 -7.59 25.65 -6.96
CA ARG A 191 -9.02 25.36 -6.76
C ARG A 191 -9.84 25.18 -8.05
N LYS A 192 -9.32 25.65 -9.19
CA LYS A 192 -9.96 25.53 -10.52
C LYS A 192 -9.39 24.40 -11.38
N MET A 193 -8.28 23.80 -10.96
CA MET A 193 -7.62 22.73 -11.71
C MET A 193 -8.31 21.39 -11.48
N LYS A 194 -8.32 20.55 -12.50
CA LYS A 194 -8.76 19.16 -12.40
C LYS A 194 -7.69 18.33 -11.68
N GLN A 195 -8.10 17.20 -11.12
CA GLN A 195 -7.20 16.29 -10.40
C GLN A 195 -5.91 15.94 -11.18
N ALA A 196 -6.01 15.60 -12.47
CA ALA A 196 -4.86 15.22 -13.29
C ALA A 196 -3.89 16.40 -13.53
N GLU A 197 -4.40 17.62 -13.60
CA GLU A 197 -3.60 18.83 -13.73
C GLU A 197 -2.87 19.14 -12.42
N LEU A 198 -3.53 18.96 -11.27
CA LEU A 198 -2.93 19.10 -9.94
C LEU A 198 -1.82 18.07 -9.73
N TRP A 199 -2.09 16.80 -10.04
CA TRP A 199 -1.12 15.71 -9.96
C TRP A 199 0.11 15.98 -10.82
N THR A 200 -0.10 16.40 -12.08
CA THR A 200 1.00 16.73 -13.00
C THR A 200 1.80 17.93 -12.50
N HIS A 201 1.13 18.96 -11.98
CA HIS A 201 1.78 20.17 -11.50
C HIS A 201 2.64 19.89 -10.26
N PHE A 202 2.06 19.33 -9.20
CA PHE A 202 2.78 19.06 -7.96
C PHE A 202 3.82 17.95 -8.13
N GLY A 203 3.55 16.93 -8.96
CA GLY A 203 4.55 15.93 -9.29
C GLY A 203 5.79 16.54 -9.94
N ARG A 204 5.60 17.47 -10.89
CA ARG A 204 6.72 18.20 -11.50
C ARG A 204 7.42 19.11 -10.51
N GLU A 205 6.66 19.87 -9.72
CA GLU A 205 7.22 20.84 -8.79
C GLU A 205 8.05 20.16 -7.68
N LEU A 206 7.55 19.07 -7.09
CA LEU A 206 8.28 18.28 -6.11
C LEU A 206 9.56 17.70 -6.71
N MET A 207 9.51 17.17 -7.92
CA MET A 207 10.68 16.59 -8.60
C MET A 207 11.73 17.61 -9.02
N LEU A 208 11.34 18.87 -9.27
CA LEU A 208 12.26 19.97 -9.58
C LEU A 208 12.78 20.69 -8.31
N SER A 209 12.23 20.38 -7.14
CA SER A 209 12.68 20.92 -5.86
C SER A 209 13.88 20.15 -5.30
N GLU A 210 14.40 20.61 -4.15
CA GLU A 210 15.42 19.90 -3.38
C GLU A 210 14.97 18.50 -2.90
N LEU A 211 13.66 18.23 -2.93
CA LEU A 211 13.12 16.91 -2.61
C LEU A 211 13.18 15.94 -3.80
N GLY A 212 13.50 16.40 -5.01
CA GLY A 212 13.51 15.56 -6.21
C GLY A 212 14.52 14.41 -6.13
N SER A 213 14.04 13.17 -6.22
CA SER A 213 14.90 11.97 -6.27
C SER A 213 14.16 10.77 -6.84
N ASN A 214 14.87 9.92 -7.60
CA ASN A 214 14.35 8.63 -8.07
C ASN A 214 14.22 7.59 -6.95
N GLU A 215 14.81 7.85 -5.78
CA GLU A 215 14.72 7.03 -4.57
C GLU A 215 13.63 7.53 -3.62
N ARG A 216 12.80 8.47 -4.06
CA ARG A 216 11.73 9.06 -3.26
C ARG A 216 10.38 8.93 -3.97
N LYS A 217 9.38 8.45 -3.24
CA LYS A 217 7.96 8.49 -3.63
C LYS A 217 7.25 9.44 -2.68
N PHE A 218 6.34 10.24 -3.20
CA PHE A 218 5.63 11.25 -2.43
C PHE A 218 4.22 10.80 -2.10
N LEU A 219 3.83 10.99 -0.86
CA LEU A 219 2.45 10.92 -0.41
C LEU A 219 1.98 12.35 -0.07
N GLY A 220 1.42 13.03 -1.06
CA GLY A 220 1.13 14.45 -1.02
C GLY A 220 -0.32 14.77 -0.63
N PHE A 221 -0.50 15.80 0.19
CA PHE A 221 -1.82 16.30 0.62
C PHE A 221 -1.95 17.80 0.35
N ILE A 222 -2.98 18.21 -0.39
CA ILE A 222 -3.20 19.60 -0.80
C ILE A 222 -3.95 20.36 0.29
N SER A 223 -3.30 21.32 0.95
CA SER A 223 -3.91 22.07 2.06
C SER A 223 -5.19 22.82 1.71
N CYS A 224 -5.33 23.30 0.47
CA CYS A 224 -6.38 24.22 0.07
C CYS A 224 -7.64 23.58 -0.52
N THR A 225 -7.75 22.25 -0.42
CA THR A 225 -8.95 21.50 -0.81
C THR A 225 -10.15 21.99 0.01
N ARG A 226 -11.26 22.26 -0.67
CA ARG A 226 -12.45 22.81 -0.02
C ARG A 226 -13.72 22.27 -0.66
N PHE A 227 -14.55 21.63 0.14
CA PHE A 227 -15.93 21.35 -0.20
C PHE A 227 -16.78 22.61 -0.05
N LYS A 228 -17.50 23.00 -1.11
CA LYS A 228 -18.30 24.23 -1.12
C LYS A 228 -19.53 24.16 -0.22
N GLY A 229 -19.99 22.95 0.08
CA GLY A 229 -21.29 22.74 0.70
C GLY A 229 -22.42 22.71 -0.34
N THR A 230 -23.60 22.32 0.12
CA THR A 230 -24.82 22.25 -0.68
C THR A 230 -26.04 22.40 0.22
N ASP A 231 -27.11 23.02 -0.29
CA ASP A 231 -28.40 23.07 0.38
C ASP A 231 -29.33 21.93 -0.06
N ILE A 232 -28.86 21.04 -0.95
CA ILE A 232 -29.63 19.92 -1.46
C ILE A 232 -29.75 18.85 -0.37
N ASP A 233 -30.99 18.54 0.02
CA ASP A 233 -31.31 17.53 1.02
C ASP A 233 -31.50 16.14 0.39
N LYS A 234 -30.49 15.66 -0.33
CA LYS A 234 -30.48 14.33 -0.94
C LYS A 234 -29.10 13.67 -0.81
N PRO A 235 -29.02 12.32 -0.76
CA PRO A 235 -27.76 11.61 -0.92
C PRO A 235 -27.13 11.95 -2.27
N MET A 236 -25.88 12.42 -2.26
CA MET A 236 -25.13 12.73 -3.46
C MET A 236 -24.32 11.51 -3.93
N THR A 237 -24.18 11.39 -5.23
CA THR A 237 -23.20 10.48 -5.84
C THR A 237 -21.79 10.99 -5.59
N HIS A 238 -20.79 10.11 -5.73
CA HIS A 238 -19.39 10.49 -5.57
C HIS A 238 -18.99 11.59 -6.59
N ASP A 239 -19.44 11.49 -7.84
CA ASP A 239 -19.13 12.50 -8.87
C ASP A 239 -19.75 13.87 -8.53
N GLU A 240 -20.96 13.90 -7.97
CA GLU A 240 -21.58 15.14 -7.48
C GLU A 240 -20.73 15.75 -6.33
N ILE A 241 -20.30 14.93 -5.36
CA ILE A 241 -19.44 15.37 -4.25
C ILE A 241 -18.11 15.94 -4.76
N VAL A 242 -17.44 15.24 -5.68
CA VAL A 242 -16.18 15.69 -6.29
C VAL A 242 -16.39 16.99 -7.07
N SER A 243 -17.50 17.14 -7.80
CA SER A 243 -17.82 18.37 -8.54
C SER A 243 -18.00 19.60 -7.66
N LEU A 244 -18.39 19.39 -6.40
CA LEU A 244 -18.52 20.43 -5.37
C LEU A 244 -17.26 20.64 -4.54
N THR A 245 -16.19 19.86 -4.79
CA THR A 245 -14.93 19.93 -4.07
C THR A 245 -13.84 20.59 -4.92
N GLU A 246 -13.38 21.76 -4.49
CA GLU A 246 -12.28 22.46 -5.13
C GLU A 246 -10.93 21.88 -4.71
N ALA A 247 -9.94 21.94 -5.61
CA ALA A 247 -8.60 21.39 -5.40
C ALA A 247 -8.63 19.93 -4.90
N TYR A 248 -9.59 19.14 -5.40
CA TYR A 248 -9.71 17.72 -5.11
C TYR A 248 -8.71 16.91 -5.92
N ALA A 249 -8.10 15.93 -5.27
CA ALA A 249 -7.28 14.90 -5.89
C ALA A 249 -7.43 13.60 -5.10
N ALA A 250 -7.43 12.48 -5.81
CA ALA A 250 -7.20 11.13 -5.30
C ALA A 250 -6.58 10.35 -6.47
N LEU A 251 -5.27 10.55 -6.67
CA LEU A 251 -4.55 10.05 -7.85
C LEU A 251 -3.18 9.52 -7.48
N GLY A 252 -2.87 8.33 -7.96
CA GLY A 252 -1.64 7.61 -7.75
C GLY A 252 -1.01 7.11 -9.04
N GLY A 253 0.31 7.09 -9.04
CA GLY A 253 1.11 6.54 -10.13
C GLY A 253 2.54 7.03 -10.07
N GLY A 254 3.44 6.32 -10.74
CA GLY A 254 4.86 6.71 -10.82
C GLY A 254 5.47 7.01 -9.44
N GLY A 255 5.78 8.28 -9.19
CA GLY A 255 6.41 8.76 -7.96
C GLY A 255 5.49 9.49 -6.97
N LEU A 256 4.19 9.64 -7.24
CA LEU A 256 3.29 10.49 -6.44
C LEU A 256 1.91 9.85 -6.24
N ALA A 257 1.48 9.76 -4.99
CA ALA A 257 0.08 9.62 -4.60
C ALA A 257 -0.39 10.96 -4.00
N LEU A 258 -1.39 11.60 -4.62
CA LEU A 258 -1.84 12.95 -4.30
C LEU A 258 -3.29 12.97 -3.85
N PHE A 259 -3.53 13.64 -2.73
CA PHE A 259 -4.83 13.71 -2.06
C PHE A 259 -5.25 15.14 -1.73
N GLY A 260 -6.56 15.39 -1.79
CA GLY A 260 -7.16 16.56 -1.17
C GLY A 260 -7.44 16.33 0.31
N THR A 261 -7.49 17.42 1.10
CA THR A 261 -7.65 17.35 2.57
C THR A 261 -9.08 17.56 3.07
N ALA A 262 -10.10 17.52 2.21
CA ALA A 262 -11.49 17.80 2.56
C ALA A 262 -12.04 16.94 3.73
N CYS A 263 -11.52 15.72 3.88
CA CYS A 263 -11.92 14.78 4.93
C CYS A 263 -10.85 14.58 6.02
N LEU A 264 -9.73 15.30 5.96
CA LEU A 264 -8.59 15.11 6.87
C LEU A 264 -8.98 15.36 8.33
N TYR A 265 -9.96 16.21 8.59
CA TYR A 265 -10.49 16.47 9.94
C TYR A 265 -11.02 15.21 10.66
N THR A 266 -11.36 14.16 9.91
CA THR A 266 -11.82 12.88 10.46
C THR A 266 -10.68 11.98 10.96
N TRP A 267 -9.44 12.25 10.55
CA TRP A 267 -8.28 11.42 10.88
C TRP A 267 -7.78 11.66 12.32
N PRO A 268 -7.21 10.64 12.98
CA PRO A 268 -6.59 10.78 14.30
C PRO A 268 -5.26 11.53 14.23
N THR A 269 -4.89 12.20 15.31
CA THR A 269 -3.57 12.86 15.46
C THR A 269 -2.56 11.99 16.22
N SER A 270 -3.03 11.00 16.98
CA SER A 270 -2.23 10.13 17.84
C SER A 270 -2.75 8.68 17.81
N VAL A 271 -1.91 7.72 18.21
CA VAL A 271 -2.25 6.28 18.20
C VAL A 271 -3.48 5.97 19.07
N ASP A 272 -3.60 6.62 20.22
CA ASP A 272 -4.72 6.42 21.15
C ASP A 272 -6.07 6.89 20.57
N GLU A 273 -6.06 7.81 19.61
CA GLU A 273 -7.25 8.29 18.91
C GLU A 273 -7.71 7.37 17.77
N VAL A 274 -6.88 6.44 17.30
CA VAL A 274 -7.16 5.63 16.10
C VAL A 274 -8.45 4.83 16.25
N ILE A 275 -8.57 4.05 17.34
CA ILE A 275 -9.76 3.23 17.58
C ILE A 275 -11.00 4.09 17.88
N PRO A 276 -10.95 5.10 18.78
CA PRO A 276 -12.06 6.03 18.96
C PRO A 276 -12.55 6.68 17.66
N LYS A 277 -11.63 7.13 16.78
CA LYS A 277 -12.01 7.76 15.49
C LYS A 277 -12.65 6.78 14.53
N PHE A 278 -12.15 5.55 14.39
CA PHE A 278 -12.85 4.55 13.58
C PHE A 278 -14.25 4.20 14.12
N LEU A 279 -14.41 4.24 15.45
CA LEU A 279 -15.69 3.95 16.11
C LEU A 279 -16.65 5.15 16.19
N ASP A 280 -16.23 6.33 15.72
CA ASP A 280 -17.00 7.58 15.78
C ASP A 280 -18.20 7.52 14.83
N SER A 281 -19.38 7.34 15.42
CA SER A 281 -20.66 7.28 14.70
C SER A 281 -21.31 8.66 14.50
N THR A 282 -20.60 9.76 14.79
CA THR A 282 -21.12 11.11 14.59
C THR A 282 -21.46 11.31 13.11
N PRO A 283 -22.69 11.73 12.76
CA PRO A 283 -23.07 11.98 11.39
C PRO A 283 -22.28 13.14 10.78
N ILE A 284 -21.85 12.99 9.53
CA ILE A 284 -21.24 14.08 8.77
C ILE A 284 -22.33 15.05 8.35
N ASN A 285 -22.11 16.34 8.62
CA ASN A 285 -22.92 17.40 8.03
C ASN A 285 -22.57 17.56 6.55
N SER A 286 -23.18 16.73 5.70
CA SER A 286 -22.95 16.66 4.24
C SER A 286 -23.34 17.94 3.49
N ARG A 287 -24.04 18.88 4.14
CA ARG A 287 -24.30 20.23 3.60
C ARG A 287 -23.09 21.15 3.70
N ARG A 288 -22.13 20.85 4.58
CA ARG A 288 -20.99 21.72 4.89
C ARG A 288 -19.64 21.05 4.70
N PHE A 289 -19.57 19.73 4.88
CA PHE A 289 -18.34 18.94 4.78
C PHE A 289 -18.49 17.81 3.78
N MET A 290 -17.37 17.43 3.17
CA MET A 290 -17.33 16.31 2.23
C MET A 290 -17.59 15.00 2.98
N ASP A 291 -18.58 14.26 2.51
CA ASP A 291 -18.86 12.90 2.97
C ASP A 291 -18.28 11.89 1.98
N ASP A 292 -17.05 11.44 2.23
CA ASP A 292 -16.41 10.35 1.48
C ASP A 292 -16.40 9.06 2.31
N SER A 293 -17.47 8.80 3.06
CA SER A 293 -17.57 7.66 3.98
C SER A 293 -17.98 6.32 3.36
N GLY A 294 -18.08 6.24 2.03
CA GLY A 294 -18.64 5.06 1.36
C GLY A 294 -20.12 4.83 1.74
N TYR A 295 -20.90 5.90 1.82
CA TYR A 295 -22.34 5.91 2.20
C TYR A 295 -22.67 5.51 3.64
N ARG A 296 -21.68 5.47 4.53
CA ARG A 296 -21.92 5.24 5.96
C ARG A 296 -22.42 6.50 6.67
N GLY A 297 -22.10 7.68 6.15
CA GLY A 297 -22.52 8.98 6.66
C GLY A 297 -21.88 9.38 7.98
N THR A 298 -20.84 8.69 8.44
CA THR A 298 -20.22 8.90 9.77
C THR A 298 -18.77 9.35 9.66
N VAL A 299 -18.28 10.05 10.69
CA VAL A 299 -16.86 10.43 10.83
C VAL A 299 -15.94 9.23 10.73
N GLY A 300 -16.22 8.14 11.45
CA GLY A 300 -15.41 6.92 11.40
C GLY A 300 -15.46 6.21 10.04
N GLY A 301 -16.61 6.22 9.37
CA GLY A 301 -16.73 5.71 8.00
C GLY A 301 -15.93 6.52 6.98
N CYS A 302 -15.87 7.85 7.15
CA CYS A 302 -15.08 8.74 6.32
C CYS A 302 -13.59 8.58 6.56
N PHE A 303 -13.16 8.44 7.80
CA PHE A 303 -11.77 8.09 8.11
C PHE A 303 -11.38 6.75 7.47
N ALA A 304 -12.21 5.71 7.59
CA ALA A 304 -11.94 4.39 7.02
C ALA A 304 -11.80 4.42 5.49
N THR A 305 -12.78 4.97 4.76
CA THR A 305 -12.71 5.03 3.29
C THR A 305 -11.53 5.86 2.82
N THR A 306 -11.30 7.04 3.43
CA THR A 306 -10.25 7.94 2.95
C THR A 306 -8.85 7.39 3.25
N LEU A 307 -8.63 6.73 4.39
CA LEU A 307 -7.38 6.00 4.65
C LEU A 307 -7.19 4.85 3.65
N GLY A 308 -8.26 4.12 3.31
CA GLY A 308 -8.25 3.07 2.30
C GLY A 308 -7.96 3.58 0.88
N SER A 309 -8.50 4.75 0.52
CA SER A 309 -8.19 5.44 -0.74
C SER A 309 -6.72 5.86 -0.80
N VAL A 310 -6.19 6.38 0.31
CA VAL A 310 -4.74 6.68 0.45
C VAL A 310 -3.90 5.44 0.24
N PHE A 311 -4.32 4.30 0.80
CA PHE A 311 -3.64 3.03 0.62
C PHE A 311 -3.67 2.54 -0.84
N HIS A 312 -4.81 2.68 -1.51
CA HIS A 312 -4.99 2.30 -2.91
C HIS A 312 -4.08 3.08 -3.86
N GLU A 313 -4.10 4.41 -3.81
CA GLU A 313 -3.26 5.22 -4.73
C GLU A 313 -1.77 5.06 -4.42
N LEU A 314 -1.39 4.89 -3.15
CA LEU A 314 -0.02 4.56 -2.80
C LEU A 314 0.38 3.22 -3.43
N GLY A 315 -0.53 2.25 -3.48
CA GLY A 315 -0.36 0.99 -4.22
C GLY A 315 -0.01 1.19 -5.70
N HIS A 316 -0.64 2.15 -6.38
CA HIS A 316 -0.27 2.50 -7.77
C HIS A 316 1.15 3.04 -7.91
N THR A 317 1.67 3.74 -6.88
CA THR A 317 3.07 4.16 -6.87
C THR A 317 4.03 2.96 -6.77
N PHE A 318 3.58 1.83 -6.24
CA PHE A 318 4.32 0.55 -6.25
C PHE A 318 3.96 -0.33 -7.43
N ASP A 319 3.62 0.30 -8.56
CA ASP A 319 3.37 -0.34 -9.84
C ASP A 319 2.16 -1.28 -9.89
N LEU A 320 1.32 -1.34 -8.84
CA LEU A 320 0.10 -2.15 -8.83
C LEU A 320 -0.94 -1.62 -9.82
N GLY A 321 -1.61 -2.53 -10.52
CA GLY A 321 -2.79 -2.24 -11.36
C GLY A 321 -4.09 -2.42 -10.58
N HIS A 322 -5.21 -2.00 -11.16
CA HIS A 322 -6.52 -2.26 -10.57
C HIS A 322 -6.85 -3.76 -10.62
N THR A 323 -7.50 -4.26 -9.57
CA THR A 323 -7.99 -5.63 -9.46
C THR A 323 -9.50 -5.65 -9.24
N LYS A 324 -10.14 -6.81 -9.47
CA LYS A 324 -11.61 -6.92 -9.36
C LYS A 324 -12.08 -6.82 -7.91
N ASP A 325 -11.24 -7.27 -6.98
CA ASP A 325 -11.45 -7.30 -5.54
C ASP A 325 -10.13 -6.96 -4.81
N GLY A 326 -10.15 -6.96 -3.47
CA GLY A 326 -9.00 -6.59 -2.64
C GLY A 326 -8.74 -5.08 -2.60
N ILE A 327 -7.59 -4.69 -2.04
CA ILE A 327 -7.18 -3.29 -1.85
C ILE A 327 -7.08 -2.52 -3.19
N MET A 328 -6.60 -3.17 -4.26
CA MET A 328 -6.54 -2.54 -5.59
C MET A 328 -7.88 -2.62 -6.36
N GLY A 329 -8.93 -3.14 -5.73
CA GLY A 329 -10.32 -3.00 -6.14
C GLY A 329 -11.08 -2.10 -5.15
N ARG A 330 -12.30 -2.49 -4.78
CA ARG A 330 -13.12 -1.78 -3.76
C ARG A 330 -13.00 -2.34 -2.35
N GLY A 331 -12.07 -3.25 -2.13
CA GLY A 331 -11.91 -3.92 -0.83
C GLY A 331 -11.47 -2.97 0.28
N PHE A 332 -10.91 -1.80 -0.02
CA PHE A 332 -10.33 -0.88 0.98
C PHE A 332 -11.34 -0.09 1.81
N ASP A 333 -12.63 -0.04 1.41
CA ASP A 333 -13.63 0.83 2.07
C ASP A 333 -13.81 0.52 3.56
N ASN A 334 -13.55 -0.71 4.00
CA ASN A 334 -13.73 -1.18 5.37
C ASN A 334 -12.39 -1.43 6.09
N ILE A 335 -11.39 -0.58 5.85
CA ILE A 335 -10.04 -0.75 6.42
C ILE A 335 -10.02 -0.69 7.96
N ASP A 336 -11.04 -0.07 8.55
CA ASP A 336 -11.29 -0.03 10.00
C ASP A 336 -11.35 -1.45 10.61
N ARG A 337 -11.84 -2.43 9.85
CA ARG A 337 -11.94 -3.84 10.29
C ARG A 337 -10.57 -4.50 10.50
N VAL A 338 -9.49 -3.94 9.96
CA VAL A 338 -8.13 -4.41 10.28
C VAL A 338 -7.79 -4.13 11.74
N PHE A 339 -8.25 -2.99 12.27
CA PHE A 339 -7.88 -2.48 13.59
C PHE A 339 -8.91 -2.79 14.68
N ILE A 340 -10.20 -2.80 14.35
CA ILE A 340 -11.28 -2.99 15.32
C ILE A 340 -11.54 -4.48 15.57
N VAL A 341 -11.88 -4.82 16.82
CA VAL A 341 -12.45 -6.11 17.21
C VAL A 341 -13.97 -6.04 17.32
N GLY A 342 -14.61 -7.18 17.01
CA GLY A 342 -16.04 -7.38 17.18
C GLY A 342 -16.93 -6.90 16.03
N GLU A 343 -18.16 -7.40 16.05
CA GLU A 343 -19.19 -7.02 15.09
C GLU A 343 -19.88 -5.75 15.56
N LYS A 344 -19.33 -4.59 15.22
CA LYS A 344 -20.25 -3.51 14.90
C LYS A 344 -20.83 -3.86 13.54
N LYS A 345 -22.07 -4.33 13.52
CA LYS A 345 -22.98 -4.05 12.42
C LYS A 345 -22.86 -2.54 12.21
N SER A 346 -22.01 -2.11 11.28
CA SER A 346 -22.11 -0.79 10.68
C SER A 346 -23.60 -0.62 10.45
N SER A 347 -24.17 0.33 11.17
CA SER A 347 -25.60 0.58 11.31
C SER A 347 -26.31 0.31 9.98
N LEU A 348 -26.96 -0.86 9.88
CA LEU A 348 -28.01 -1.26 8.94
C LEU A 348 -28.21 -0.39 7.68
N VAL A 349 -27.13 -0.12 6.95
CA VAL A 349 -27.20 0.16 5.52
C VAL A 349 -26.58 -1.08 4.93
N LYS A 350 -27.45 -2.00 4.50
CA LYS A 350 -27.05 -3.25 3.84
C LYS A 350 -25.83 -2.95 2.95
N ASP A 351 -24.79 -3.77 3.06
CA ASP A 351 -23.71 -3.89 2.05
C ASP A 351 -24.28 -4.13 0.62
N ASN A 352 -25.59 -4.32 0.49
CA ASN A 352 -26.38 -4.30 -0.75
C ASN A 352 -26.73 -2.91 -1.32
N MET A 353 -26.35 -1.79 -0.69
CA MET A 353 -26.54 -0.45 -1.28
C MET A 353 -25.50 -0.10 -2.37
N ASN A 354 -24.57 -1.02 -2.68
CA ASN A 354 -23.85 -1.04 -3.95
C ASN A 354 -24.76 -1.28 -5.18
N ASN A 355 -26.08 -1.39 -5.00
CA ASN A 355 -27.07 -1.64 -6.05
C ASN A 355 -28.14 -0.54 -6.25
N TYR A 356 -28.01 0.67 -5.69
CA TYR A 356 -28.83 1.81 -6.15
C TYR A 356 -28.28 2.35 -7.48
N SER A 357 -28.44 1.54 -8.54
CA SER A 357 -28.30 1.81 -9.99
C SER A 357 -27.80 0.59 -10.79
N GLY A 358 -27.50 -0.54 -10.14
CA GLY A 358 -26.88 -1.69 -10.82
C GLY A 358 -25.47 -1.40 -11.35
N LYS A 359 -24.86 -0.29 -10.93
CA LYS A 359 -23.46 0.05 -11.18
C LYS A 359 -22.73 0.13 -9.84
N PRO A 360 -21.57 -0.53 -9.68
CA PRO A 360 -20.74 -0.33 -8.50
C PRO A 360 -20.41 1.15 -8.41
N VAL A 361 -20.48 1.70 -7.20
CA VAL A 361 -20.12 3.09 -6.95
C VAL A 361 -18.66 3.27 -7.35
N GLN A 362 -18.43 4.06 -8.39
CA GLN A 362 -17.08 4.51 -8.75
C GLN A 362 -16.71 5.63 -7.79
N HIS A 363 -15.79 5.37 -6.86
CA HIS A 363 -14.87 6.43 -6.46
C HIS A 363 -13.98 6.65 -7.67
N SER A 364 -13.82 7.90 -8.08
CA SER A 364 -12.96 8.28 -9.20
C SER A 364 -11.49 8.23 -8.75
N THR A 365 -11.04 7.10 -8.21
CA THR A 365 -9.63 6.74 -8.07
C THR A 365 -9.13 6.43 -9.48
N VAL A 366 -8.32 7.33 -10.05
CA VAL A 366 -7.87 7.22 -11.43
C VAL A 366 -6.37 6.99 -11.44
N SER A 367 -5.93 5.80 -11.88
CA SER A 367 -4.51 5.54 -12.10
C SER A 367 -4.00 6.33 -13.31
N LEU A 368 -2.88 7.06 -13.18
CA LEU A 368 -2.25 7.75 -14.30
C LEU A 368 -1.14 6.87 -14.90
N GLN A 369 -1.40 6.25 -16.06
CA GLN A 369 -0.50 5.26 -16.67
C GLN A 369 0.53 5.84 -17.64
N ARG A 370 0.44 7.13 -17.99
CA ARG A 370 1.43 7.74 -18.90
C ARG A 370 2.75 7.95 -18.16
N ASN A 371 3.79 7.23 -18.62
CA ASN A 371 5.17 7.53 -18.29
C ASN A 371 5.51 8.96 -18.75
N ILE A 372 5.43 9.94 -17.86
CA ILE A 372 6.07 11.22 -18.07
C ILE A 372 7.51 11.04 -17.61
N SER A 373 8.39 10.65 -18.53
CA SER A 373 9.83 10.68 -18.31
C SER A 373 10.28 12.13 -18.14
N VAL A 374 10.36 12.61 -16.91
CA VAL A 374 11.10 13.83 -16.59
C VAL A 374 12.57 13.44 -16.52
N THR A 375 13.23 13.42 -17.68
CA THR A 375 14.68 13.24 -17.73
C THR A 375 15.33 14.52 -17.22
N MET A 376 15.86 14.51 -15.99
CA MET A 376 16.79 15.54 -15.55
C MET A 376 18.09 15.34 -16.34
N ASN A 377 18.31 16.20 -17.34
CA ASN A 377 19.63 16.37 -17.92
C ASN A 377 20.49 17.12 -16.90
N VAL A 378 21.15 16.39 -16.00
CA VAL A 378 22.27 16.94 -15.24
C VAL A 378 23.38 17.15 -16.25
N ALA A 379 23.61 18.41 -16.65
CA ALA A 379 24.75 18.76 -17.48
C ALA A 379 26.03 18.30 -16.76
N GLU A 380 26.83 17.46 -17.43
CA GLU A 380 28.13 17.07 -16.92
C GLU A 380 29.00 18.32 -16.67
N PRO A 381 29.73 18.41 -15.54
CA PRO A 381 30.71 19.46 -15.39
C PRO A 381 31.81 19.28 -16.44
N LEU A 382 32.10 20.37 -17.16
CA LEU A 382 33.14 20.47 -18.19
C LEU A 382 34.43 19.78 -17.75
N ARG A 383 34.76 18.65 -18.37
CA ARG A 383 36.08 18.02 -18.21
C ARG A 383 37.12 18.89 -18.89
N VAL A 384 37.98 19.48 -18.07
CA VAL A 384 39.23 20.13 -18.47
C VAL A 384 40.08 19.12 -19.26
N LEU A 385 40.43 19.49 -20.49
CA LEU A 385 41.27 18.72 -21.41
C LEU A 385 42.71 18.66 -20.89
N GLY A 386 43.22 17.44 -20.69
CA GLY A 386 44.64 17.10 -20.51
C GLY A 386 45.06 15.99 -21.48
N PRO A 387 46.35 15.89 -21.88
CA PRO A 387 46.70 15.49 -23.23
C PRO A 387 46.77 13.97 -23.50
N ARG A 388 46.50 13.69 -24.78
CA ARG A 388 46.53 12.41 -25.52
C ARG A 388 47.73 11.51 -25.21
N SER A 389 47.46 10.21 -25.02
CA SER A 389 48.36 9.13 -25.44
C SER A 389 47.62 8.15 -26.37
N LYS A 390 48.30 7.84 -27.48
CA LYS A 390 47.84 7.03 -28.60
C LYS A 390 48.03 5.55 -28.27
N THR A 391 47.09 4.68 -28.65
CA THR A 391 47.39 3.33 -29.18
C THR A 391 46.23 2.80 -30.02
N THR A 392 46.59 1.95 -30.95
CA THR A 392 46.03 1.70 -32.28
C THR A 392 45.00 0.58 -32.37
N LEU A 393 44.15 0.70 -33.40
CA LEU A 393 43.26 -0.29 -34.00
C LEU A 393 43.91 -1.64 -34.33
N GLY A 394 43.11 -2.70 -34.26
CA GLY A 394 43.44 -4.02 -34.83
C GLY A 394 42.19 -4.87 -35.09
N ASN A 395 41.87 -5.00 -36.39
CA ASN A 395 40.82 -5.82 -37.02
C ASN A 395 40.71 -7.27 -36.51
N PHE A 396 39.49 -7.82 -36.52
CA PHE A 396 39.26 -9.19 -37.02
C PHE A 396 37.85 -9.32 -37.62
N ALA A 397 37.83 -9.60 -38.93
CA ALA A 397 36.67 -10.08 -39.66
C ALA A 397 37.06 -11.33 -40.45
N SER A 398 36.10 -12.25 -40.54
CA SER A 398 35.96 -13.37 -41.49
C SER A 398 36.75 -14.66 -41.24
N MET A 399 36.00 -15.77 -41.32
CA MET A 399 36.27 -17.14 -41.84
C MET A 399 35.27 -18.07 -41.11
N SER A 400 34.60 -19.07 -41.70
CA SER A 400 34.47 -19.63 -43.04
C SER A 400 33.22 -20.55 -43.03
N LYS A 401 32.63 -20.80 -44.21
CA LYS A 401 31.52 -21.74 -44.48
C LYS A 401 32.04 -23.13 -44.86
N SER A 402 31.30 -24.16 -44.49
CA SER A 402 31.05 -25.44 -45.20
C SER A 402 30.10 -26.26 -44.30
N ASP A 403 29.20 -27.15 -44.71
CA ASP A 403 28.58 -27.55 -45.98
C ASP A 403 27.44 -28.48 -45.56
N ILE A 404 26.14 -28.19 -45.78
CA ILE A 404 25.07 -29.22 -45.77
C ILE A 404 23.94 -28.88 -46.76
N VAL A 405 23.95 -29.62 -47.86
CA VAL A 405 22.90 -30.18 -48.73
C VAL A 405 21.44 -29.69 -48.57
N ARG A 406 20.87 -29.21 -49.69
CA ARG A 406 19.42 -29.03 -49.92
C ARG A 406 18.70 -30.37 -50.11
N ARG A 407 17.64 -30.63 -49.34
CA ARG A 407 16.43 -31.36 -49.78
C ARG A 407 15.19 -30.77 -49.11
N SER A 408 14.17 -30.53 -49.92
CA SER A 408 12.76 -30.38 -49.52
C SER A 408 11.94 -31.20 -50.53
N PRO A 409 10.64 -31.48 -50.30
CA PRO A 409 9.82 -31.28 -49.10
C PRO A 409 9.21 -32.59 -48.59
N ASN A 410 8.80 -32.66 -47.31
CA ASN A 410 7.55 -33.33 -46.95
C ASN A 410 7.11 -32.94 -45.53
N VAL A 411 5.81 -32.71 -45.45
CA VAL A 411 5.06 -32.17 -44.32
C VAL A 411 4.94 -33.21 -43.22
N THR A 412 5.40 -32.88 -42.01
CA THR A 412 4.91 -33.44 -40.74
C THR A 412 5.02 -32.36 -39.66
N PRO A 413 4.00 -32.16 -38.80
CA PRO A 413 4.00 -31.08 -37.82
C PRO A 413 5.03 -31.38 -36.72
N ILE A 414 6.03 -30.53 -36.56
CA ILE A 414 6.96 -30.61 -35.44
C ILE A 414 6.24 -30.14 -34.18
N THR A 415 5.99 -31.11 -33.32
CA THR A 415 5.55 -31.02 -31.93
C THR A 415 6.36 -30.02 -31.11
N ARG A 416 5.62 -29.29 -30.26
CA ARG A 416 6.06 -28.42 -29.16
C ARG A 416 7.36 -28.90 -28.47
N PRO A 417 8.31 -28.00 -28.16
CA PRO A 417 9.21 -28.21 -27.04
C PRO A 417 8.41 -28.03 -25.74
N SER A 418 8.35 -29.11 -24.98
CA SER A 418 7.82 -29.25 -23.63
C SER A 418 8.54 -28.35 -22.62
N SER A 419 7.88 -27.28 -22.16
CA SER A 419 8.08 -26.75 -20.80
C SER A 419 7.08 -27.45 -19.88
N VAL A 420 7.35 -28.72 -19.59
CA VAL A 420 6.70 -29.49 -18.52
C VAL A 420 7.59 -29.27 -17.29
N TYR A 421 6.98 -28.95 -16.15
CA TYR A 421 7.60 -28.55 -14.86
C TYR A 421 7.85 -27.05 -14.64
N SER A 422 6.80 -26.25 -14.75
CA SER A 422 6.57 -25.19 -13.75
C SER A 422 5.09 -25.26 -13.34
N ASN A 423 4.83 -25.26 -12.03
CA ASN A 423 3.47 -25.26 -11.51
C ASN A 423 2.89 -23.85 -11.73
N ILE A 424 2.41 -23.57 -12.94
CA ILE A 424 1.66 -22.35 -13.24
C ILE A 424 0.37 -22.40 -12.41
N THR A 425 0.36 -21.75 -11.25
CA THR A 425 -0.82 -21.69 -10.39
C THR A 425 -1.79 -20.62 -10.89
N ASN A 426 -2.55 -20.93 -11.93
CA ASN A 426 -3.68 -20.11 -12.41
C ASN A 426 -4.95 -20.24 -11.54
N LYS A 427 -4.81 -20.48 -10.24
CA LYS A 427 -5.97 -20.76 -9.37
C LYS A 427 -6.44 -19.51 -8.63
N PHE A 428 -7.22 -18.69 -9.34
CA PHE A 428 -8.00 -17.58 -8.77
C PHE A 428 -9.06 -18.03 -7.72
N SER A 429 -9.34 -19.33 -7.59
CA SER A 429 -10.47 -19.85 -6.78
C SER A 429 -10.13 -20.35 -5.38
N ASP A 430 -8.88 -20.75 -5.11
CA ASP A 430 -8.54 -21.48 -3.87
C ASP A 430 -8.18 -20.55 -2.69
N SER A 431 -7.90 -19.28 -2.95
CA SER A 431 -7.53 -18.27 -1.93
C SER A 431 -8.71 -17.79 -1.07
N LYS A 432 -9.96 -17.84 -1.57
CA LYS A 432 -11.14 -17.36 -0.80
C LYS A 432 -11.53 -18.26 0.38
N LYS A 433 -11.25 -19.57 0.32
CA LYS A 433 -11.71 -20.52 1.35
C LYS A 433 -10.78 -20.64 2.56
N ASN A 434 -9.48 -20.40 2.40
CA ASN A 434 -8.51 -20.54 3.50
C ASN A 434 -8.28 -19.24 4.30
N ILE A 435 -8.46 -18.06 3.70
CA ILE A 435 -8.27 -16.76 4.38
C ILE A 435 -9.36 -16.52 5.44
N ASN A 436 -10.61 -16.90 5.16
CA ASN A 436 -11.75 -16.67 6.05
C ASN A 436 -11.72 -17.50 7.35
N ARG A 437 -10.85 -18.51 7.48
CA ARG A 437 -10.78 -19.33 8.72
C ARG A 437 -9.79 -18.79 9.75
N ILE A 438 -8.88 -17.90 9.36
CA ILE A 438 -7.78 -17.42 10.22
C ILE A 438 -7.96 -15.92 10.58
N ASN A 439 -8.62 -15.13 9.73
CA ASN A 439 -8.61 -13.66 9.81
C ASN A 439 -9.83 -13.00 10.46
N GLY A 440 -10.70 -13.75 11.15
CA GLY A 440 -11.93 -13.19 11.74
C GLY A 440 -12.80 -12.46 10.70
N ASN A 441 -13.42 -11.34 11.09
CA ASN A 441 -14.30 -10.53 10.25
C ASN A 441 -13.59 -9.48 9.35
N ASP A 442 -12.29 -9.62 9.10
CA ASP A 442 -11.46 -8.69 8.33
C ASP A 442 -11.44 -9.04 6.82
N PRO A 443 -12.13 -8.28 5.95
CA PRO A 443 -12.22 -8.56 4.51
C PRO A 443 -11.07 -7.95 3.70
N ILE A 444 -10.08 -7.31 4.35
CA ILE A 444 -9.01 -6.58 3.66
C ILE A 444 -7.88 -7.55 3.31
N TYR A 445 -7.49 -7.57 2.03
CA TYR A 445 -6.38 -8.38 1.54
C TYR A 445 -5.78 -7.81 0.24
N TRP A 446 -4.53 -8.18 -0.02
CA TRP A 446 -3.93 -8.07 -1.36
C TRP A 446 -4.34 -9.27 -2.20
N THR A 447 -4.79 -9.05 -3.42
CA THR A 447 -4.92 -10.16 -4.37
C THR A 447 -3.55 -10.80 -4.58
N ARG A 448 -3.54 -12.08 -4.96
CA ARG A 448 -2.31 -12.88 -5.03
C ARG A 448 -1.25 -12.22 -5.94
N ASN A 449 -1.66 -11.74 -7.12
CA ASN A 449 -0.79 -11.04 -8.06
C ASN A 449 -0.17 -9.77 -7.44
N CYS A 450 -0.96 -8.95 -6.74
CA CYS A 450 -0.44 -7.76 -6.04
C CYS A 450 0.54 -8.14 -4.93
N ALA A 451 0.22 -9.17 -4.14
CA ALA A 451 1.06 -9.63 -3.05
C ALA A 451 2.41 -10.16 -3.57
N VAL A 452 2.40 -10.92 -4.67
CA VAL A 452 3.62 -11.41 -5.36
C VAL A 452 4.44 -10.25 -5.89
N LEU A 453 3.83 -9.27 -6.57
CA LEU A 453 4.54 -8.09 -7.07
C LEU A 453 5.22 -7.33 -5.91
N LEU A 454 4.48 -6.97 -4.87
CA LEU A 454 5.05 -6.27 -3.71
C LEU A 454 6.17 -7.07 -3.03
N SER A 455 6.14 -8.40 -3.10
CA SER A 455 7.12 -9.26 -2.43
C SER A 455 8.54 -9.16 -3.00
N TYR A 456 8.66 -8.91 -4.30
CA TYR A 456 9.94 -8.77 -5.01
C TYR A 456 10.24 -7.30 -5.34
N HIS A 457 9.26 -6.41 -5.18
CA HIS A 457 9.41 -5.00 -5.42
C HIS A 457 10.53 -4.37 -4.59
N ARG A 458 11.32 -3.53 -5.25
CA ARG A 458 12.52 -2.87 -4.68
C ARG A 458 12.21 -2.09 -3.41
N TRP A 459 11.02 -1.49 -3.37
CA TRP A 459 10.58 -0.64 -2.27
C TRP A 459 10.25 -1.41 -0.98
N PHE A 460 10.18 -2.75 -1.06
CA PHE A 460 9.81 -3.65 0.04
C PHE A 460 10.96 -4.58 0.45
N ASN A 461 12.08 -4.54 -0.29
CA ASN A 461 13.24 -5.37 -0.08
C ASN A 461 14.48 -4.52 0.18
N ASN A 462 15.48 -5.06 0.88
CA ASN A 462 16.75 -4.38 1.06
C ASN A 462 17.43 -4.18 -0.30
N GLU A 463 18.18 -3.09 -0.46
CA GLU A 463 19.01 -2.93 -1.64
C GLU A 463 20.12 -3.99 -1.58
N TYR A 464 20.00 -5.04 -2.39
CA TYR A 464 21.09 -5.98 -2.60
C TYR A 464 22.32 -5.17 -3.03
N GLY A 465 23.44 -5.36 -2.32
CA GLY A 465 24.63 -4.53 -2.43
C GLY A 465 25.01 -4.16 -3.87
N ARG A 466 25.55 -2.94 -4.03
CA ARG A 466 25.97 -2.34 -5.32
C ARG A 466 26.82 -3.27 -6.19
N GLU A 467 27.43 -4.29 -5.60
CA GLU A 467 28.28 -5.30 -6.25
C GLU A 467 27.58 -6.16 -7.32
N ARG A 468 26.24 -6.20 -7.41
CA ARG A 468 25.53 -6.87 -8.53
C ARG A 468 25.01 -5.93 -9.62
N GLN A 469 25.16 -4.61 -9.47
CA GLN A 469 24.54 -3.64 -10.39
C GLN A 469 25.11 -3.65 -11.81
N ALA A 470 26.30 -4.20 -12.03
CA ALA A 470 26.99 -4.15 -13.32
C ALA A 470 26.70 -5.35 -14.26
N ILE A 471 26.18 -6.48 -13.78
CA ILE A 471 26.26 -7.74 -14.56
C ILE A 471 24.93 -8.33 -15.08
N THR A 472 23.71 -7.99 -14.59
CA THR A 472 22.48 -8.65 -15.13
C THR A 472 21.17 -7.85 -15.07
N ARG A 473 21.14 -6.62 -15.63
CA ARG A 473 19.90 -5.82 -15.82
C ARG A 473 19.20 -6.06 -17.16
N TYR A 474 19.16 -7.30 -17.67
CA TYR A 474 18.47 -7.55 -18.93
C TYR A 474 17.05 -8.07 -18.66
N LEU A 475 16.09 -7.14 -18.64
CA LEU A 475 14.66 -7.43 -18.68
C LEU A 475 14.08 -6.80 -19.95
N LYS A 476 13.51 -7.63 -20.84
CA LYS A 476 12.98 -7.19 -22.13
C LYS A 476 11.71 -7.92 -22.50
N PHE A 477 10.79 -7.19 -23.14
CA PHE A 477 9.66 -7.76 -23.86
C PHE A 477 9.85 -7.60 -25.37
N ASP A 478 9.87 -8.73 -26.09
CA ASP A 478 9.87 -8.78 -27.55
C ASP A 478 8.42 -8.93 -28.04
N LYS A 479 7.80 -7.80 -28.39
CA LYS A 479 6.41 -7.74 -28.88
C LYS A 479 6.15 -8.59 -30.13
N ASN A 480 7.15 -8.80 -31.00
CA ASN A 480 6.95 -9.55 -32.23
C ASN A 480 6.86 -11.05 -31.95
N LYS A 481 7.55 -11.51 -30.90
CA LYS A 481 7.53 -12.90 -30.44
C LYS A 481 6.62 -13.13 -29.25
N MET A 482 6.00 -12.07 -28.71
CA MET A 482 5.30 -12.07 -27.43
C MET A 482 6.12 -12.72 -26.30
N MET A 483 7.43 -12.46 -26.28
CA MET A 483 8.37 -13.16 -25.39
C MET A 483 9.01 -12.19 -24.42
N ILE A 484 8.99 -12.57 -23.14
CA ILE A 484 9.69 -11.87 -22.06
C ILE A 484 10.98 -12.61 -21.77
N ILE A 485 12.07 -11.88 -21.57
CA ILE A 485 13.39 -12.41 -21.26
C ILE A 485 13.95 -11.63 -20.06
N SER A 486 14.32 -12.35 -19.00
CA SER A 486 14.98 -11.82 -17.81
C SER A 486 16.26 -12.60 -17.49
N THR A 487 17.38 -11.92 -17.29
CA THR A 487 18.61 -12.56 -16.77
C THR A 487 18.51 -12.94 -15.30
N ALA A 488 17.75 -12.16 -14.52
CA ALA A 488 17.49 -12.40 -13.10
C ALA A 488 16.42 -13.49 -12.88
N GLY A 489 15.56 -13.70 -13.87
CA GLY A 489 14.38 -14.58 -13.79
C GLY A 489 13.12 -13.78 -13.46
N ILE A 490 12.01 -14.21 -14.04
CA ILE A 490 10.72 -13.52 -14.03
C ILE A 490 9.96 -13.95 -12.78
N ARG A 491 9.34 -12.99 -12.07
CA ARG A 491 8.53 -13.25 -10.87
C ARG A 491 7.05 -13.07 -11.11
N ILE A 492 6.69 -12.06 -11.89
CA ILE A 492 5.30 -11.85 -12.28
C ILE A 492 5.21 -11.19 -13.64
N VAL A 493 4.19 -11.59 -14.40
CA VAL A 493 3.77 -10.95 -15.65
C VAL A 493 2.29 -10.63 -15.54
N GLU A 494 1.93 -9.37 -15.68
CA GLU A 494 0.54 -8.94 -15.75
C GLU A 494 0.23 -8.35 -17.12
N VAL A 495 -0.97 -8.66 -17.61
CA VAL A 495 -1.54 -8.04 -18.79
C VAL A 495 -2.69 -7.16 -18.32
N ARG A 496 -2.58 -5.86 -18.58
CA ARG A 496 -3.52 -4.85 -18.11
C ARG A 496 -4.20 -4.17 -19.29
N ASP A 497 -5.46 -3.77 -19.08
CA ASP A 497 -6.15 -2.86 -19.99
C ASP A 497 -5.54 -1.45 -19.83
N GLU A 498 -5.03 -0.87 -20.91
CA GLU A 498 -4.39 0.46 -20.90
C GLU A 498 -5.36 1.57 -20.46
N SER A 499 -6.66 1.41 -20.76
CA SER A 499 -7.63 2.50 -20.56
C SER A 499 -7.94 2.79 -19.10
N ASN A 500 -7.86 1.76 -18.25
CA ASN A 500 -8.27 1.84 -16.84
C ASN A 500 -7.31 1.12 -15.89
N GLY A 501 -6.22 0.53 -16.40
CA GLY A 501 -5.23 -0.20 -15.61
C GLY A 501 -5.69 -1.50 -14.98
N MET A 502 -6.86 -2.02 -15.37
CA MET A 502 -7.43 -3.27 -14.88
C MET A 502 -6.54 -4.44 -15.29
N VAL A 503 -6.10 -5.23 -14.31
CA VAL A 503 -5.41 -6.51 -14.55
C VAL A 503 -6.40 -7.49 -15.19
N LEU A 504 -6.14 -7.84 -16.45
CA LEU A 504 -6.93 -8.78 -17.23
C LEU A 504 -6.48 -10.22 -16.97
N ASP A 505 -5.16 -10.41 -16.86
CA ASP A 505 -4.52 -11.69 -16.61
C ASP A 505 -3.18 -11.52 -15.89
N SER A 506 -2.76 -12.54 -15.15
CA SER A 506 -1.52 -12.51 -14.37
C SER A 506 -0.88 -13.90 -14.28
N TYR A 507 0.43 -13.96 -14.47
CA TYR A 507 1.25 -15.17 -14.40
C TYR A 507 2.33 -14.98 -13.33
N GLU A 508 2.37 -15.89 -12.36
CA GLU A 508 3.22 -15.77 -11.17
C GLU A 508 4.25 -16.90 -11.13
N PHE A 509 5.48 -16.58 -10.75
CA PHE A 509 6.64 -17.48 -10.74
C PHE A 509 7.34 -17.39 -9.37
N THR A 510 6.77 -18.08 -8.39
CA THR A 510 7.23 -18.03 -6.98
C THR A 510 8.23 -19.13 -6.61
N ASP A 511 8.62 -19.99 -7.55
CA ASP A 511 9.60 -21.05 -7.32
C ASP A 511 10.99 -20.48 -6.99
N LEU A 512 11.82 -21.21 -6.24
CA LEU A 512 13.14 -20.74 -5.83
C LEU A 512 14.01 -20.29 -7.03
N LEU A 513 13.91 -21.01 -8.15
CA LEU A 513 14.58 -20.70 -9.41
C LEU A 513 13.55 -20.24 -10.45
N PRO A 514 13.37 -18.93 -10.63
CA PRO A 514 12.37 -18.38 -11.55
C PRO A 514 12.74 -18.59 -13.02
N GLU A 515 11.71 -18.68 -13.86
CA GLU A 515 11.84 -18.81 -15.31
C GLU A 515 12.53 -17.58 -15.92
N LYS A 516 13.50 -17.80 -16.80
CA LYS A 516 14.22 -16.69 -17.47
C LYS A 516 13.56 -16.22 -18.76
N ARG A 517 12.63 -17.02 -19.29
CA ARG A 517 11.91 -16.72 -20.52
C ARG A 517 10.46 -17.11 -20.34
N PHE A 518 9.56 -16.27 -20.81
CA PHE A 518 8.14 -16.55 -20.79
C PHE A 518 7.51 -16.12 -22.11
N LEU A 519 6.77 -17.03 -22.74
CA LEU A 519 5.97 -16.74 -23.92
C LEU A 519 4.56 -16.35 -23.45
N VAL A 520 4.21 -15.09 -23.65
CA VAL A 520 2.90 -14.55 -23.27
C VAL A 520 1.83 -15.20 -24.15
N PRO A 521 0.83 -15.91 -23.57
CA PRO A 521 -0.22 -16.55 -24.35
C PRO A 521 -1.02 -15.56 -25.20
N PHE A 522 -1.38 -15.94 -26.42
CA PHE A 522 -2.02 -15.05 -27.41
C PHE A 522 -3.53 -14.84 -27.25
N THR A 523 -4.13 -15.23 -26.13
CA THR A 523 -5.59 -15.19 -25.94
C THR A 523 -5.99 -14.06 -25.02
N PHE A 524 -6.18 -12.85 -25.56
CA PHE A 524 -6.71 -11.71 -24.82
C PHE A 524 -8.10 -11.31 -25.31
N SER A 525 -8.90 -10.73 -24.41
CA SER A 525 -10.27 -10.33 -24.70
C SER A 525 -10.34 -9.30 -25.84
N PRO A 526 -11.23 -9.46 -26.83
CA PRO A 526 -11.34 -8.55 -27.99
C PRO A 526 -11.87 -7.15 -27.66
N LYS A 527 -12.18 -6.84 -26.39
CA LYS A 527 -12.74 -5.55 -25.96
C LYS A 527 -11.69 -4.44 -25.80
N SER A 528 -10.44 -4.79 -25.56
CA SER A 528 -9.37 -3.82 -25.27
C SER A 528 -8.41 -3.72 -26.45
N LYS A 529 -8.31 -2.53 -27.07
CA LYS A 529 -7.48 -2.29 -28.28
C LYS A 529 -5.99 -2.09 -27.97
N VAL A 530 -5.68 -1.70 -26.74
CA VAL A 530 -4.31 -1.45 -26.27
C VAL A 530 -4.14 -2.11 -24.91
N LEU A 531 -3.08 -2.89 -24.77
CA LEU A 531 -2.73 -3.63 -23.57
C LEU A 531 -1.38 -3.19 -23.05
N THR A 532 -1.23 -3.19 -21.73
CA THR A 532 0.04 -2.95 -21.04
C THR A 532 0.53 -4.24 -20.44
N ILE A 533 1.71 -4.69 -20.85
CA ILE A 533 2.43 -5.75 -20.13
C ILE A 533 3.26 -5.12 -19.03
N VAL A 534 3.10 -5.62 -17.81
CA VAL A 534 3.91 -5.28 -16.65
C VAL A 534 4.65 -6.53 -16.19
N VAL A 535 5.96 -6.45 -16.07
CA VAL A 535 6.81 -7.57 -15.68
C VAL A 535 7.70 -7.14 -14.54
N GLU A 536 7.84 -7.97 -13.52
CA GLU A 536 8.84 -7.83 -12.49
C GLU A 536 9.77 -9.04 -12.46
N ASP A 537 11.06 -8.79 -12.30
CA ASP A 537 12.08 -9.82 -12.15
C ASP A 537 12.50 -10.04 -10.68
N ASP A 538 13.33 -11.06 -10.44
CA ASP A 538 13.80 -11.44 -9.12
C ASP A 538 14.62 -10.37 -8.38
N LEU A 539 15.12 -9.36 -9.10
CA LEU A 539 15.85 -8.22 -8.53
C LEU A 539 14.92 -7.01 -8.30
N GLY A 540 13.62 -7.16 -8.55
CA GLY A 540 12.61 -6.11 -8.45
C GLY A 540 12.66 -5.10 -9.59
N ASN A 541 13.33 -5.40 -10.72
CA ASN A 541 13.25 -4.52 -11.89
C ASN A 541 11.88 -4.67 -12.52
N VAL A 542 11.23 -3.54 -12.79
CA VAL A 542 9.91 -3.50 -13.41
C VAL A 542 10.00 -2.99 -14.85
N LEU A 543 9.42 -3.74 -15.78
CA LEU A 543 9.22 -3.34 -17.18
C LEU A 543 7.72 -3.10 -17.40
N LYS A 544 7.38 -1.94 -17.98
CA LYS A 544 6.02 -1.64 -18.44
C LYS A 544 6.05 -1.29 -19.92
N GLN A 545 5.29 -2.02 -20.74
CA GLN A 545 5.24 -1.76 -22.17
C GLN A 545 3.83 -1.94 -22.74
N SER A 546 3.34 -0.88 -23.38
CA SER A 546 2.08 -0.86 -24.09
C SER A 546 2.23 -1.38 -25.52
N PHE A 547 1.24 -2.12 -26.00
CA PHE A 547 1.16 -2.59 -27.38
C PHE A 547 -0.30 -2.70 -27.83
N SER A 548 -0.53 -2.51 -29.11
CA SER A 548 -1.86 -2.67 -29.72
C SER A 548 -2.04 -4.11 -30.19
N TYR A 549 -3.25 -4.63 -29.99
CA TYR A 549 -3.69 -5.95 -30.42
C TYR A 549 -4.61 -5.83 -31.64
#